data_AF-A0A5R1YYN2-F1
#
_entry.id   AF-A0A5R1YYN2-F1
#
_cell.length_a   1.000
_cell.length_b   1.000
_cell.length_c   1.000
_cell.angle_alpha   90.00
_cell.angle_beta   90.00
_cell.angle_gamma   90.00
#
_symmetry.space_group_name_H-M   'P 1'
#
loop_
_entity.id
_entity.type
_entity.pdbx_description
1 polymer ?
#
loop_
_entity_poly.entity_id
_entity_poly.type
_entity_poly.pdbx_seq_one_letter_code
_entity_poly.pdbx_strand_id
1 'polypeptide(L)'
;MASIDFRNKINWHRRYRSPQGVKTEHEILRIFESDRGRIINSPAIRRLQQKTQVFPLERNAAVRTRLTHSMEVQQVGRYIAKEILSRLKEQNRLEEYGLAALTGPFASIV
;
A
#
# COMPACT_ATOMS: atom_id res chain seq x y z
N MET A 1 -9.66 -3.78 -26.79
CA MET A 1 -8.98 -3.99 -25.49
C MET A 1 -9.98 -3.72 -24.38
N ALA A 2 -10.03 -4.53 -23.32
CA ALA A 2 -10.94 -4.29 -22.21
C ALA A 2 -10.61 -2.94 -21.54
N SER A 3 -11.64 -2.15 -21.24
CA SER A 3 -11.48 -0.88 -20.52
C SER A 3 -10.95 -1.16 -19.11
N ILE A 4 -9.85 -0.52 -18.73
CA ILE A 4 -9.21 -0.69 -17.42
C ILE A 4 -9.84 0.30 -16.45
N ASP A 5 -10.47 -0.19 -15.38
CA ASP A 5 -11.07 0.62 -14.33
C ASP A 5 -10.61 0.15 -12.95
N PHE A 6 -9.86 0.99 -12.24
CA PHE A 6 -9.32 0.69 -10.91
C PHE A 6 -10.38 0.68 -9.81
N ARG A 7 -11.56 1.29 -10.02
CA ARG A 7 -12.66 1.23 -9.04
C ARG A 7 -13.13 -0.20 -8.80
N ASN A 8 -12.99 -1.07 -9.81
CA ASN A 8 -13.33 -2.48 -9.73
C ASN A 8 -12.22 -3.36 -9.13
N LYS A 9 -11.01 -2.80 -8.94
CA LYS A 9 -9.83 -3.52 -8.46
C LYS A 9 -9.44 -3.11 -7.04
N ILE A 10 -9.55 -1.83 -6.71
CA ILE A 10 -9.26 -1.28 -5.39
C ILE A 10 -10.49 -1.46 -4.51
N ASN A 11 -10.66 -2.67 -4.00
CA ASN A 11 -11.80 -3.02 -3.16
C ASN A 11 -11.51 -2.74 -1.68
N TRP A 12 -12.34 -1.89 -1.06
CA TRP A 12 -12.26 -1.51 0.35
C TRP A 12 -13.11 -2.40 1.27
N HIS A 13 -13.84 -3.38 0.73
CA HIS A 13 -14.61 -4.33 1.52
C HIS A 13 -13.72 -5.37 2.21
N ARG A 14 -14.20 -5.92 3.32
CA ARG A 14 -13.47 -6.90 4.14
C ARG A 14 -14.20 -8.24 4.17
N ARG A 15 -13.45 -9.33 4.37
CA ARG A 15 -14.03 -10.68 4.46
C ARG A 15 -15.05 -10.83 5.60
N TYR A 16 -14.83 -10.12 6.71
CA TYR A 16 -15.68 -10.14 7.90
C TYR A 16 -16.02 -8.73 8.34
N ARG A 17 -17.25 -8.51 8.81
CA ARG A 17 -17.75 -7.20 9.26
C ARG A 17 -17.37 -6.09 8.27
N SER A 18 -17.69 -6.32 7.00
CA SER A 18 -17.36 -5.38 5.95
C SER A 18 -18.10 -4.06 6.19
N PRO A 19 -17.44 -2.90 6.03
CA PRO A 19 -18.17 -1.66 5.82
C PRO A 19 -19.10 -1.83 4.61
N GLN A 20 -20.28 -1.23 4.68
CA GLN A 20 -21.33 -1.28 3.64
C GLN A 20 -21.76 0.13 3.23
N GLY A 21 -22.43 0.23 2.08
CA GLY A 21 -22.98 1.47 1.54
C GLY A 21 -21.98 2.30 0.74
N VAL A 22 -22.45 3.40 0.17
CA VAL A 22 -21.60 4.35 -0.56
C VAL A 22 -20.63 5.01 0.41
N LYS A 23 -19.38 5.16 -0.02
CA LYS A 23 -18.31 5.80 0.76
C LYS A 23 -17.76 6.98 0.00
N THR A 24 -17.53 8.06 0.72
CA THR A 24 -16.77 9.21 0.23
C THR A 24 -15.30 8.84 0.03
N GLU A 25 -14.57 9.61 -0.78
CA GLU A 25 -13.13 9.42 -0.97
C GLU A 25 -12.37 9.38 0.37
N HIS A 26 -12.71 10.30 1.29
CA HIS A 26 -12.06 10.36 2.60
C HIS A 26 -12.35 9.11 3.46
N GLU A 27 -13.57 8.58 3.41
CA GLU A 27 -13.89 7.33 4.12
C GLU A 27 -13.14 6.12 3.54
N ILE A 28 -13.02 6.04 2.21
CA ILE A 28 -12.25 4.98 1.54
C ILE A 28 -10.78 5.06 1.98
N LEU A 29 -10.18 6.26 1.97
CA LEU A 29 -8.81 6.46 2.46
C LEU A 29 -8.65 5.98 3.91
N ARG A 30 -9.58 6.33 4.81
CA ARG A 30 -9.53 5.89 6.21
C ARG A 30 -9.61 4.37 6.37
N ILE A 31 -10.32 3.66 5.48
CA ILE A 31 -10.36 2.20 5.49
C ILE A 31 -8.97 1.62 5.19
N PHE A 32 -8.27 2.14 4.18
CA PHE A 32 -6.91 1.70 3.84
C PHE A 32 -5.88 2.10 4.90
N GLU A 33 -5.98 3.30 5.49
CA GLU A 33 -5.12 3.69 6.64
C GLU A 33 -5.36 2.79 7.87
N SER A 34 -6.60 2.31 8.07
CA SER A 34 -6.88 1.31 9.10
C SER A 34 -6.14 -0.01 8.84
N ASP A 35 -6.03 -0.44 7.58
CA ASP A 35 -5.30 -1.64 7.21
C ASP A 35 -3.79 -1.47 7.40
N ARG A 36 -3.24 -0.31 7.03
CA ARG A 36 -1.84 0.06 7.33
C ARG A 36 -1.56 -0.02 8.83
N GLY A 37 -2.45 0.54 9.66
CA GLY A 37 -2.35 0.44 11.12
C GLY A 37 -2.33 -1.00 11.63
N ARG A 38 -3.16 -1.89 11.08
CA ARG A 38 -3.19 -3.32 11.43
C ARG A 38 -1.89 -4.04 11.08
N ILE A 39 -1.33 -3.77 9.89
CA ILE A 39 -0.09 -4.38 9.43
C ILE A 39 1.08 -3.94 10.30
N ILE A 40 1.27 -2.63 10.49
CA ILE A 40 2.38 -2.07 11.27
C ILE A 40 2.36 -2.57 12.73
N ASN A 41 1.19 -2.60 13.36
CA ASN A 41 1.06 -3.03 14.76
C ASN A 41 1.01 -4.56 14.93
N SER A 42 1.07 -5.34 13.85
CA SER A 42 1.01 -6.80 13.92
C SER A 42 2.27 -7.40 14.55
N PRO A 43 2.14 -8.37 15.49
CA PRO A 43 3.29 -9.12 15.98
C PRO A 43 4.01 -9.89 14.86
N ALA A 44 3.31 -10.23 13.77
CA ALA A 44 3.92 -10.88 12.62
C ALA A 44 4.99 -10.01 11.95
N ILE A 45 4.73 -8.70 11.82
CA ILE A 45 5.69 -7.74 11.27
C ILE A 45 6.85 -7.49 12.25
N ARG A 46 6.56 -7.35 13.55
CA ARG A 46 7.63 -7.22 14.57
C ARG A 46 8.60 -8.40 14.55
N ARG A 47 8.11 -9.63 14.32
CA ARG A 47 8.98 -10.82 14.20
C ARG A 47 9.96 -10.75 13.04
N LEU A 48 9.72 -9.93 12.01
CA LEU A 48 10.65 -9.78 10.87
C LEU A 48 11.99 -9.17 11.29
N GLN A 49 12.05 -8.43 12.41
CA GLN A 49 13.30 -7.89 12.94
C GLN A 49 14.25 -9.00 13.44
N GLN A 50 13.72 -10.17 13.77
CA GLN A 50 14.48 -11.36 14.17
C GLN A 50 14.49 -12.42 13.08
N LYS A 51 14.33 -12.02 11.82
CA LYS A 51 14.53 -12.89 10.65
C LYS A 51 15.68 -12.34 9.82
N THR A 52 16.63 -13.22 9.52
CA THR A 52 17.80 -12.91 8.71
C THR A 52 17.41 -12.49 7.29
N GLN A 53 18.19 -11.56 6.75
CA GLN A 53 18.20 -11.24 5.32
C GLN A 53 19.60 -11.56 4.80
N VAL A 54 19.76 -12.72 4.17
CA VAL A 54 21.04 -13.26 3.64
C VAL A 54 22.07 -13.59 4.73
N PHE A 55 22.49 -12.61 5.53
CA PHE A 55 23.47 -12.78 6.60
C PHE A 55 22.81 -13.23 7.92
N PRO A 56 23.51 -14.00 8.76
CA PRO A 56 23.07 -14.34 10.11
C PRO A 56 22.73 -13.10 10.94
N LEU A 57 21.92 -13.28 11.99
CA LEU A 57 21.64 -12.20 12.93
C LEU A 57 22.90 -11.92 13.75
N GLU A 58 23.56 -10.83 13.42
CA GLU A 58 24.67 -10.31 14.19
C GLU A 58 24.18 -9.36 15.27
N ARG A 59 24.99 -9.13 16.32
CA ARG A 59 24.74 -8.03 17.26
C ARG A 59 24.85 -6.65 16.61
N ASN A 60 25.48 -6.59 15.43
CA ASN A 60 25.59 -5.38 14.64
C ASN A 60 24.27 -5.07 13.91
N ALA A 61 23.59 -4.01 14.34
CA ALA A 61 22.32 -3.57 13.76
C ALA A 61 22.46 -2.96 12.34
N ALA A 62 23.69 -2.78 11.83
CA ALA A 62 23.93 -2.32 10.46
C ALA A 62 23.57 -3.38 9.40
N VAL A 63 23.58 -4.66 9.76
CA VAL A 63 23.17 -5.75 8.86
C VAL A 63 21.65 -5.76 8.74
N ARG A 64 21.16 -5.86 7.50
CA ARG A 64 19.73 -5.88 7.21
C ARG A 64 19.07 -7.13 7.79
N THR A 65 17.87 -6.94 8.33
CA THR A 65 16.93 -8.00 8.68
C THR A 65 15.82 -8.01 7.63
N ARG A 66 14.91 -9.00 7.67
CA ARG A 66 13.74 -8.97 6.79
C ARG A 66 12.90 -7.72 6.99
N LEU A 67 12.82 -7.19 8.23
CA LEU A 67 12.06 -5.97 8.51
C LEU A 67 12.68 -4.75 7.82
N THR A 68 13.98 -4.53 8.00
CA THR A 68 14.65 -3.34 7.43
C THR A 68 14.70 -3.41 5.92
N HIS A 69 14.91 -4.59 5.34
CA HIS A 69 14.78 -4.78 3.90
C HIS A 69 13.35 -4.50 3.39
N SER A 70 12.31 -5.00 4.08
CA SER A 70 10.92 -4.70 3.70
C SER A 70 10.58 -3.20 3.78
N MET A 71 11.17 -2.45 4.70
CA MET A 71 11.01 -0.98 4.75
C MET A 71 11.65 -0.29 3.54
N GLU A 72 12.81 -0.75 3.09
CA GLU A 72 13.46 -0.24 1.86
C GLU A 72 12.60 -0.54 0.63
N VAL A 73 12.11 -1.78 0.50
CA VAL A 73 11.21 -2.20 -0.59
C VAL A 73 9.92 -1.38 -0.57
N GLN A 74 9.33 -1.13 0.61
CA GLN A 74 8.14 -0.29 0.74
C GLN A 74 8.39 1.13 0.20
N GLN A 75 9.53 1.74 0.54
CA GLN A 75 9.86 3.08 0.07
C GLN A 75 10.02 3.14 -1.45
N VAL A 76 10.68 2.14 -2.05
CA VAL A 76 10.81 2.02 -3.51
C VAL A 76 9.44 1.83 -4.17
N GLY A 77 8.60 0.95 -3.63
CA GLY A 77 7.24 0.74 -4.11
C GLY A 77 6.41 2.04 -4.08
N ARG A 78 6.48 2.79 -2.97
CA ARG A 78 5.79 4.07 -2.81
C ARG A 78 6.25 5.09 -3.85
N TYR A 79 7.54 5.13 -4.14
CA TYR A 79 8.08 6.00 -5.19
C TYR A 79 7.53 5.62 -6.58
N ILE A 80 7.56 4.34 -6.93
CA ILE A 80 7.02 3.84 -8.21
C ILE A 80 5.52 4.17 -8.34
N ALA A 81 4.73 3.92 -7.29
CA ALA A 81 3.30 4.21 -7.29
C ALA A 81 3.02 5.71 -7.49
N LYS A 82 3.77 6.59 -6.82
CA LYS A 82 3.67 8.04 -6.99
C LYS A 82 4.06 8.50 -8.40
N GLU A 83 5.12 7.93 -8.96
CA GLU A 83 5.57 8.27 -10.32
C GLU A 83 4.51 7.87 -11.36
N ILE A 84 3.91 6.67 -11.22
CA ILE A 84 2.80 6.23 -12.07
C ILE A 84 1.62 7.21 -12.00
N LEU A 85 1.22 7.61 -10.79
CA LEU A 85 0.15 8.59 -10.61
C LEU A 85 0.51 9.96 -11.22
N SER A 86 1.76 10.42 -11.06
CA SER A 86 2.24 11.68 -11.64
C SER A 86 2.14 11.65 -13.16
N ARG A 87 2.65 10.60 -13.79
CA ARG A 87 2.62 10.41 -15.25
C ARG A 87 1.20 10.32 -15.79
N LEU A 88 0.31 9.58 -15.13
CA LEU A 88 -1.09 9.50 -15.53
C LEU A 88 -1.81 10.85 -15.37
N LYS A 89 -1.44 11.64 -14.36
CA LYS A 89 -1.97 12.99 -14.16
C LYS A 89 -1.50 13.95 -15.26
N GLU A 90 -0.21 13.93 -15.59
CA GLU A 90 0.36 14.74 -16.68
C GLU A 90 -0.30 14.45 -18.04
N GLN A 91 -0.71 13.20 -18.26
CA GLN A 91 -1.42 12.78 -19.46
C GLN A 91 -2.93 13.03 -19.41
N ASN A 92 -3.49 13.55 -18.31
CA ASN A 92 -4.94 13.69 -18.05
C ASN A 92 -5.73 12.36 -18.13
N ARG A 93 -5.10 11.24 -17.75
CA ARG A 93 -5.67 9.89 -17.86
C ARG A 93 -6.18 9.31 -16.54
N LEU A 94 -6.14 10.08 -15.45
CA LEU A 94 -6.61 9.59 -14.16
C LEU A 94 -8.09 9.20 -14.17
N GLU A 95 -8.93 9.97 -14.88
CA GLU A 95 -10.36 9.67 -15.02
C GLU A 95 -10.61 8.45 -15.92
N GLU A 96 -9.83 8.31 -17.02
CA GLU A 96 -9.88 7.15 -17.93
C GLU A 96 -9.73 5.84 -17.15
N TYR A 97 -8.84 5.84 -16.15
CA TYR A 97 -8.55 4.68 -15.32
C TYR A 97 -9.36 4.60 -14.02
N GLY A 98 -10.25 5.57 -13.74
CA GLY A 98 -11.02 5.61 -12.49
C GLY A 98 -10.18 5.85 -11.24
N LEU A 99 -9.02 6.50 -11.37
CA LEU A 99 -8.07 6.75 -10.27
C LEU A 99 -8.19 8.15 -9.64
N ALA A 100 -8.96 9.06 -10.23
CA ALA A 100 -9.02 10.46 -9.79
C ALA A 100 -9.37 10.61 -8.30
N ALA A 101 -10.39 9.90 -7.83
CA ALA A 101 -10.81 9.85 -6.41
C ALA A 101 -10.12 8.74 -5.60
N LEU A 102 -9.14 8.03 -6.16
CA LEU A 102 -8.44 6.91 -5.53
C LEU A 102 -6.93 7.13 -5.42
N THR A 103 -6.44 8.34 -5.71
CA THR A 103 -5.00 8.65 -5.65
C THR A 103 -4.41 8.44 -4.25
N GLY A 104 -5.12 8.88 -3.21
CA GLY A 104 -4.77 8.66 -1.80
C GLY A 104 -4.72 7.17 -1.44
N PRO A 105 -5.83 6.43 -1.60
CA PRO A 105 -5.87 4.97 -1.44
C PRO A 105 -4.76 4.24 -2.19
N PHE A 106 -4.52 4.56 -3.46
CA PHE A 106 -3.50 3.94 -4.29
C PHE A 106 -2.08 4.10 -3.70
N ALA A 107 -1.77 5.28 -3.18
CA ALA A 107 -0.50 5.54 -2.52
C ALA A 107 -0.41 4.99 -1.08
N SER A 108 -1.55 4.71 -0.43
CA SER A 108 -1.61 4.15 0.94
C SER A 108 -1.44 2.63 0.95
N ILE A 109 -1.87 1.95 -0.12
CA ILE A 109 -1.76 0.49 -0.28
C ILE A 109 -0.30 0.01 -0.36
N VAL A 110 0.63 0.89 -0.74
CA VAL A 110 2.06 0.61 -0.91
C VAL A 110 2.86 1.12 0.28
#